data_AF-F1JZ84-F1
#
_entry.id   AF-F1JZ84-F1
#
_cell.length_a   1.000
_cell.length_b   1.000
_cell.length_c   1.000
_cell.angle_alpha   90.00
_cell.angle_beta   90.00
_cell.angle_gamma   90.00
#
_symmetry.space_group_name_H-M   'P 1'
#
loop_
_entity.id
_entity.type
_entity.pdbx_description
1 polymer ?
#
loop_
_entity_poly.entity_id
_entity_poly.type
_entity_poly.pdbx_seq_one_letter_code
_entity_poly.pdbx_strand_id
1 'polypeptide(L)'
;NGIVNVSAKDKATAKEQQIRIQASGGLSEADIEKMVKDAEANAEADKKRREAVTAKNEADGLVHSTEKALAEHGSKVAEPERRAIEDAVSDLKEALKGDDAEAIKAKTQTLAQASMKLGEAMY
;
A
#
# COMPACT_ATOMS: atom_id res chain seq x y z
N ASN A 1 -1.24 -36.02 0.30
CA ASN A 1 -0.37 -35.91 1.50
C ASN A 1 -0.68 -34.70 2.39
N GLY A 2 -1.44 -33.67 1.93
CA GLY A 2 -1.87 -32.56 2.79
C GLY A 2 -0.72 -31.67 3.30
N ILE A 3 0.43 -31.68 2.65
CA ILE A 3 1.60 -30.91 3.07
C ILE A 3 1.71 -29.69 2.16
N VAL A 4 1.68 -28.49 2.75
CA VAL A 4 1.96 -27.23 2.06
C VAL A 4 3.42 -26.87 2.33
N ASN A 5 4.19 -26.64 1.26
CA ASN A 5 5.56 -26.15 1.38
C ASN A 5 5.57 -24.68 0.97
N VAL A 6 5.95 -23.80 1.89
CA VAL A 6 6.12 -22.37 1.63
C VAL A 6 7.61 -22.07 1.65
N SER A 7 8.15 -21.51 0.56
CA SER A 7 9.54 -21.09 0.49
C SER A 7 9.64 -19.59 0.19
N ALA A 8 10.61 -18.94 0.82
CA ALA A 8 11.00 -17.57 0.54
C ALA A 8 12.48 -17.56 0.14
N LYS A 9 12.79 -16.91 -0.98
CA LYS A 9 14.15 -16.83 -1.55
C LYS A 9 14.55 -15.38 -1.75
N ASP A 10 15.71 -15.01 -1.23
CA ASP A 10 16.37 -13.76 -1.64
C ASP A 10 17.01 -13.98 -3.02
N LYS A 11 16.59 -13.18 -4.01
CA LYS A 11 17.09 -13.27 -5.38
C LYS A 11 18.54 -12.75 -5.55
N ALA A 12 19.04 -11.93 -4.64
CA ALA A 12 20.39 -11.37 -4.71
C ALA A 12 21.45 -12.34 -4.16
N THR A 13 21.15 -13.02 -3.05
CA THR A 13 22.08 -13.95 -2.38
C THR A 13 21.80 -15.41 -2.66
N ALA A 14 20.69 -15.71 -3.35
CA ALA A 14 20.15 -17.06 -3.57
C ALA A 14 19.87 -17.88 -2.30
N LYS A 15 19.94 -17.26 -1.12
CA LYS A 15 19.63 -17.91 0.16
C LYS A 15 18.13 -18.16 0.27
N GLU A 16 17.78 -19.35 0.73
CA GLU A 16 16.39 -19.82 0.84
C GLU A 16 16.05 -20.14 2.29
N GLN A 17 14.80 -19.87 2.66
CA GLN A 17 14.17 -20.33 3.89
C GLN A 17 12.89 -21.08 3.51
N GLN A 18 12.68 -22.24 4.12
CA GLN A 18 11.51 -23.09 3.84
C GLN A 18 10.77 -23.43 5.11
N ILE A 19 9.45 -23.37 5.06
CA ILE A 19 8.54 -23.84 6.10
C ILE A 19 7.68 -24.94 5.49
N ARG A 20 7.66 -26.10 6.14
CA ARG A 20 6.83 -27.24 5.75
C ARG A 20 5.68 -27.35 6.73
N ILE A 21 4.46 -27.10 6.26
CA ILE A 21 3.24 -27.24 7.05
C ILE A 21 2.71 -28.65 6.80
N GLN A 22 2.77 -29.49 7.83
CA GLN A 22 2.17 -30.83 7.81
C GLN A 22 0.71 -30.71 8.26
N ALA A 23 -0.25 -31.25 7.49
CA ALA A 23 -1.65 -31.31 7.93
C ALA A 23 -1.80 -32.34 9.05
N SER A 24 -1.62 -31.92 10.31
CA SER A 24 -1.84 -32.75 11.50
C SER A 24 -3.18 -32.49 12.21
N GLY A 25 -4.08 -31.74 11.57
CA GLY A 25 -5.41 -31.41 12.11
C GLY A 25 -5.94 -30.17 11.42
N GLY A 26 -6.71 -30.37 10.35
CA GLY A 26 -7.36 -29.28 9.63
C GLY A 26 -8.68 -28.86 10.28
N LEU A 27 -9.36 -27.92 9.63
CA LEU A 27 -10.74 -27.53 9.95
C LEU A 27 -11.68 -28.73 9.72
N SER A 28 -12.65 -28.93 10.61
CA SER A 28 -13.74 -29.89 10.37
C SER A 28 -14.68 -29.37 9.28
N GLU A 29 -15.53 -30.23 8.69
CA GLU A 29 -16.57 -29.78 7.74
C GLU A 29 -17.47 -28.69 8.36
N ALA A 30 -17.82 -28.83 9.64
CA ALA A 30 -18.60 -27.83 10.36
C ALA A 30 -17.86 -26.49 10.49
N ASP A 31 -16.54 -26.51 10.74
CA ASP A 31 -15.72 -25.30 10.78
C ASP A 31 -15.61 -24.65 9.38
N ILE A 32 -15.49 -25.46 8.33
CA ILE A 32 -15.44 -24.99 6.94
C ILE A 32 -16.76 -24.29 6.58
N GLU A 33 -17.90 -24.93 6.82
CA GLU A 33 -19.21 -24.33 6.54
C GLU A 33 -19.44 -23.04 7.31
N LYS A 34 -19.02 -23.01 8.58
CA LYS A 34 -19.08 -21.80 9.40
C LYS A 34 -18.20 -20.69 8.81
N MET A 35 -16.96 -20.99 8.43
CA MET A 35 -16.05 -20.00 7.82
C MET A 35 -16.58 -19.46 6.49
N VAL A 36 -17.26 -20.28 5.68
CA VAL A 36 -17.90 -19.82 4.44
C VAL A 36 -19.02 -18.81 4.74
N LYS A 37 -19.92 -19.14 5.67
CA LYS A 37 -21.01 -18.22 6.08
C LYS A 37 -20.48 -16.93 6.69
N ASP A 38 -19.45 -17.04 7.54
CA ASP A 38 -18.80 -15.88 8.15
C ASP A 38 -18.12 -15.00 7.08
N ALA A 39 -17.49 -15.59 6.06
CA ALA A 39 -16.90 -14.84 4.95
C ALA A 39 -17.96 -14.11 4.11
N GLU A 40 -19.09 -14.75 3.82
CA GLU A 40 -20.21 -14.11 3.10
C GLU A 40 -20.80 -12.94 3.89
N ALA A 41 -21.01 -13.13 5.19
CA ALA A 41 -21.55 -12.09 6.07
C ALA A 41 -20.60 -10.88 6.22
N ASN A 42 -19.28 -11.10 6.15
CA ASN A 42 -18.27 -10.06 6.29
C ASN A 42 -17.72 -9.52 4.97
N ALA A 43 -18.19 -10.02 3.82
CA ALA A 43 -17.63 -9.71 2.50
C ALA A 43 -17.51 -8.19 2.24
N GLU A 44 -18.56 -7.42 2.57
CA GLU A 44 -18.54 -5.95 2.40
C GLU A 44 -17.58 -5.25 3.36
N ALA A 45 -17.45 -5.73 4.61
CA ALA A 45 -16.52 -5.17 5.58
C ALA A 45 -15.06 -5.45 5.16
N ASP A 46 -14.77 -6.68 4.72
CA ASP A 46 -13.46 -7.08 4.22
C ASP A 46 -13.09 -6.33 2.93
N LYS A 47 -14.06 -6.10 2.04
CA LYS A 47 -13.87 -5.28 0.85
C LYS A 47 -13.47 -3.85 1.22
N LYS A 48 -14.19 -3.20 2.14
CA LYS A 48 -13.83 -1.85 2.60
C LYS A 48 -12.44 -1.80 3.23
N ARG A 49 -12.11 -2.80 4.06
CA ARG A 49 -10.77 -2.91 4.66
C ARG A 49 -9.68 -3.08 3.61
N ARG A 50 -9.92 -3.91 2.61
CA ARG A 50 -9.00 -4.11 1.48
C ARG A 50 -8.81 -2.82 0.70
N GLU A 51 -9.89 -2.10 0.39
CA GLU A 51 -9.81 -0.81 -0.31
C GLU A 51 -9.02 0.24 0.48
N ALA A 52 -9.19 0.29 1.80
CA ALA A 52 -8.40 1.18 2.67
C ALA A 52 -6.90 0.84 2.63
N VAL A 53 -6.55 -0.46 2.71
CA VAL A 53 -5.15 -0.92 2.62
C VAL A 53 -4.57 -0.63 1.24
N THR A 54 -5.33 -0.84 0.16
CA THR A 54 -4.91 -0.49 -1.20
C THR A 54 -4.64 1.01 -1.32
N ALA A 55 -5.55 1.85 -0.84
CA ALA A 55 -5.37 3.31 -0.87
C ALA A 55 -4.13 3.76 -0.08
N LYS A 56 -3.87 3.15 1.08
CA LYS A 56 -2.64 3.40 1.87
C LYS A 56 -1.37 3.04 1.11
N ASN A 57 -1.33 1.86 0.51
CA ASN A 57 -0.16 1.41 -0.25
C ASN A 57 0.11 2.29 -1.48
N GLU A 58 -0.94 2.72 -2.19
CA GLU A 58 -0.83 3.65 -3.32
C GLU A 58 -0.30 5.02 -2.87
N ALA A 59 -0.83 5.54 -1.77
CA ALA A 59 -0.40 6.81 -1.17
C ALA A 59 1.07 6.77 -0.73
N ASP A 60 1.50 5.72 -0.02
CA ASP A 60 2.90 5.54 0.41
C ASP A 60 3.86 5.50 -0.79
N GLY A 61 3.48 4.78 -1.84
CA GLY A 61 4.25 4.74 -3.09
C GLY A 61 4.39 6.12 -3.75
N LEU A 62 3.30 6.89 -3.77
CA LEU A 62 3.29 8.25 -4.33
C LEU A 62 4.14 9.22 -3.50
N VAL A 63 4.04 9.16 -2.16
CA VAL A 63 4.88 9.95 -1.26
C VAL A 63 6.35 9.65 -1.52
N HIS A 64 6.73 8.38 -1.52
CA HIS A 64 8.12 7.98 -1.70
C HIS A 64 8.69 8.44 -3.04
N SER A 65 7.95 8.23 -4.13
CA SER A 65 8.37 8.64 -5.48
C SER A 65 8.47 10.17 -5.61
N THR A 66 7.54 10.92 -5.01
CA THR A 66 7.55 12.38 -5.05
C THR A 66 8.69 12.95 -4.22
N GLU A 67 8.94 12.44 -3.01
CA GLU A 67 10.07 12.86 -2.18
C GLU A 67 11.41 12.63 -2.87
N LYS A 68 11.55 11.49 -3.55
CA LYS A 68 12.75 11.20 -4.35
C LYS A 68 12.91 12.21 -5.49
N ALA A 69 11.85 12.47 -6.25
CA ALA A 69 11.89 13.41 -7.36
C ALA A 69 12.16 14.86 -6.89
N LEU A 70 11.65 15.27 -5.73
CA LEU A 70 11.97 16.56 -5.11
C LEU A 70 13.45 16.66 -4.71
N ALA A 71 14.02 15.59 -4.16
CA ALA A 71 15.44 15.55 -3.81
C ALA A 71 16.35 15.65 -5.04
N GLU A 72 15.95 15.02 -6.17
CA GLU A 72 16.74 14.98 -7.40
C GLU A 72 16.54 16.21 -8.30
N HIS A 73 15.33 16.79 -8.31
CA HIS A 73 14.90 17.77 -9.31
C HIS A 73 14.20 19.01 -8.72
N GLY A 74 14.02 19.09 -7.40
CA GLY A 74 13.30 20.21 -6.76
C GLY A 74 13.93 21.58 -6.96
N SER A 75 15.21 21.66 -7.33
CA SER A 75 15.88 22.91 -7.70
C SER A 75 15.48 23.44 -9.10
N LYS A 76 14.88 22.60 -9.95
CA LYS A 76 14.39 22.96 -11.30
C LYS A 76 12.95 23.47 -11.29
N VAL A 77 12.27 23.36 -10.16
CA VAL A 77 10.87 23.79 -9.97
C VAL A 77 10.85 25.14 -9.27
N ALA A 78 9.88 26.01 -9.60
CA ALA A 78 9.78 27.30 -8.92
C ALA A 78 9.50 27.09 -7.42
N GLU A 79 10.06 27.96 -6.56
CA GLU A 79 9.87 27.88 -5.11
C GLU A 79 8.40 27.72 -4.65
N PRO A 80 7.42 28.50 -5.16
CA PRO A 80 6.03 28.35 -4.73
C PRO A 80 5.44 26.98 -5.07
N GLU A 81 5.88 26.38 -6.17
CA GLU A 81 5.40 25.07 -6.63
C GLU A 81 6.07 23.95 -5.86
N ARG A 82 7.37 24.09 -5.57
CA ARG A 82 8.09 23.17 -4.68
C ARG A 82 7.44 23.12 -3.30
N ARG A 83 7.15 24.28 -2.70
CA ARG A 83 6.45 24.35 -1.40
C ARG A 83 5.08 23.69 -1.44
N ALA A 84 4.30 23.93 -2.50
CA ALA A 84 2.98 23.30 -2.64
C ALA A 84 3.06 21.76 -2.69
N ILE A 85 4.10 21.20 -3.31
CA ILE A 85 4.34 19.75 -3.32
C ILE A 85 4.78 19.26 -1.93
N GLU A 86 5.71 19.95 -1.28
CA GLU A 86 6.17 19.63 0.08
C GLU A 86 5.01 19.62 1.09
N ASP A 87 4.13 20.62 1.02
CA ASP A 87 2.92 20.71 1.85
C ASP A 87 1.96 19.55 1.56
N ALA A 88 1.72 19.22 0.29
CA ALA A 88 0.86 18.10 -0.10
C ALA A 88 1.42 16.73 0.34
N VAL A 89 2.75 16.56 0.31
CA VAL A 89 3.43 15.37 0.86
C VAL A 89 3.21 15.26 2.37
N SER A 90 3.40 16.37 3.10
CA SER A 90 3.21 16.43 4.54
C SER A 90 1.76 16.10 4.93
N ASP A 91 0.79 16.70 4.25
CA ASP A 91 -0.64 16.46 4.46
C ASP A 91 -1.03 15.00 4.21
N LEU A 92 -0.51 14.38 3.14
CA LEU A 92 -0.78 12.98 2.85
C LEU A 92 -0.14 12.06 3.90
N LYS A 93 1.08 12.36 4.35
CA LYS A 93 1.74 11.64 5.45
C LYS A 93 0.96 11.72 6.75
N GLU A 94 0.34 12.86 7.06
CA GLU A 94 -0.50 12.98 8.24
C GLU A 94 -1.78 12.16 8.09
N ALA A 95 -2.44 12.21 6.93
CA ALA A 95 -3.63 11.40 6.66
C ALA A 95 -3.34 9.88 6.76
N LEU A 96 -2.14 9.45 6.35
CA LEU A 96 -1.70 8.05 6.41
C LEU A 96 -1.53 7.50 7.83
N LYS A 97 -1.39 8.37 8.84
CA LYS A 97 -1.38 7.95 10.27
C LYS A 97 -2.77 7.51 10.75
N GLY A 98 -3.83 7.94 10.07
CA GLY A 98 -5.21 7.54 10.34
C GLY A 98 -5.68 6.36 9.48
N ASP A 99 -6.97 6.04 9.59
CA ASP A 99 -7.65 4.96 8.83
C ASP A 99 -8.76 5.49 7.91
N ASP A 100 -8.83 6.80 7.70
CA ASP A 100 -9.83 7.42 6.82
C ASP A 100 -9.41 7.26 5.34
N ALA A 101 -9.98 6.24 4.69
CA ALA A 101 -9.71 5.92 3.30
C ALA A 101 -10.14 7.03 2.32
N GLU A 102 -11.18 7.81 2.64
CA GLU A 102 -11.64 8.91 1.78
C GLU A 102 -10.66 10.09 1.87
N ALA A 103 -10.24 10.45 3.09
CA ALA A 103 -9.23 11.47 3.31
C ALA A 103 -7.91 11.12 2.63
N ILE A 104 -7.45 9.87 2.76
CA ILE A 104 -6.24 9.37 2.09
C ILE A 104 -6.38 9.50 0.59
N LYS A 105 -7.48 9.03 -0.01
CA LYS A 105 -7.71 9.14 -1.47
C LYS A 105 -7.71 10.60 -1.94
N ALA A 106 -8.37 11.50 -1.24
CA ALA A 106 -8.43 12.92 -1.60
C ALA A 106 -7.05 13.58 -1.54
N LYS A 107 -6.26 13.29 -0.50
CA LYS A 107 -4.88 13.80 -0.36
C LYS A 107 -3.93 13.17 -1.37
N THR A 108 -4.10 11.89 -1.71
CA THR A 108 -3.38 11.24 -2.81
C THR A 108 -3.63 11.93 -4.14
N GLN A 109 -4.88 12.27 -4.46
CA GLN A 109 -5.20 13.04 -5.68
C GLN A 109 -4.60 14.44 -5.66
N THR A 110 -4.62 15.11 -4.51
CA THR A 110 -4.01 16.44 -4.33
C THR A 110 -2.51 16.39 -4.60
N LEU A 111 -1.81 15.42 -4.00
CA LEU A 111 -0.38 15.20 -4.24
C LEU A 111 -0.12 14.85 -5.71
N ALA A 112 -0.91 13.96 -6.30
CA ALA A 112 -0.74 13.56 -7.70
C ALA A 112 -0.83 14.77 -8.64
N GLN A 113 -1.79 15.68 -8.42
CA GLN A 113 -1.93 16.91 -9.19
C GLN A 113 -0.75 17.88 -8.98
N ALA A 114 -0.32 18.08 -7.74
CA ALA A 114 0.83 18.93 -7.43
C ALA A 114 2.13 18.38 -8.07
N SER A 115 2.31 17.06 -8.04
CA SER A 115 3.46 16.36 -8.61
C SER A 115 3.50 16.35 -10.14
N MET A 116 2.41 16.68 -10.85
CA MET A 116 2.44 16.80 -12.32
C MET A 116 3.45 17.85 -12.78
N LYS A 117 3.51 18.98 -12.07
CA LYS A 117 4.48 20.06 -12.36
C LYS A 117 5.94 19.62 -12.18
N LEU A 118 6.18 18.72 -11.23
CA LEU A 118 7.50 18.13 -11.01
C LEU A 118 7.89 17.24 -12.20
N GLY A 119 6.94 16.45 -12.72
CA GLY A 119 7.13 15.62 -13.91
C GLY A 119 7.41 16.44 -15.17
N GLU A 120 6.77 17.60 -15.33
CA GLU A 120 7.06 18.53 -16.43
C GLU A 120 8.46 19.12 -16.35
N ALA A 121 8.96 19.45 -15.15
CA ALA A 121 10.31 19.99 -14.94
C ALA A 121 11.45 18.95 -15.08
N MET A 122 11.10 17.66 -15.15
CA MET A 122 12.06 16.56 -15.35
C MET A 122 12.39 16.31 -16.84
N TYR A 123 11.53 16.74 -17.76
CA TYR A 123 11.71 16.66 -19.21
C TYR A 123 12.29 17.95 -19.79
#